data_AF-A0A6A9SM30-F1
#
_entry.id   AF-A0A6A9SM30-F1
#
_cell.length_a   1.000
_cell.length_b   1.000
_cell.length_c   1.000
_cell.angle_alpha   90.00
_cell.angle_beta   90.00
_cell.angle_gamma   90.00
#
_symmetry.space_group_name_H-M   'P 1'
#
loop_
_entity.id
_entity.type
_entity.pdbx_description
1 polymer ?
#
loop_
_entity_poly.entity_id
_entity_poly.type
_entity_poly.pdbx_seq_one_letter_code
_entity_poly.pdbx_strand_id
1 'polypeptide(L)' 'MIAPAEAVREALSDVFEERYEVAVVYADADGETVLHEGPVRIKANGWLELPSGRLLSPEAVHHVDRVPTD' A
#
# COMPACT_ATOMS: atom_id res chain seq x y z
N MET A 1 5.97 -9.05 -31.15
CA MET A 1 4.94 -9.86 -30.47
C MET A 1 4.33 -8.95 -29.41
N ILE A 2 3.04 -8.64 -29.49
CA ILE A 2 2.35 -7.82 -28.48
C ILE A 2 1.81 -8.81 -27.44
N ALA A 3 2.20 -8.64 -26.18
CA ALA A 3 1.65 -9.43 -25.09
C ALA A 3 0.15 -9.11 -24.90
N PRO A 4 -0.68 -10.09 -24.51
CA PRO A 4 -2.08 -9.83 -24.20
C PRO A 4 -2.20 -8.78 -23.09
N ALA A 5 -3.22 -7.92 -23.19
CA ALA A 5 -3.38 -6.75 -22.34
C ALA A 5 -3.44 -7.11 -20.84
N GLU A 6 -4.02 -8.27 -20.52
CA GLU A 6 -4.14 -8.80 -19.15
C GLU A 6 -2.77 -9.11 -18.55
N ALA A 7 -1.89 -9.76 -19.33
CA ALA A 7 -0.52 -10.08 -18.88
C ALA A 7 0.33 -8.81 -18.68
N VAL A 8 0.12 -7.79 -19.51
CA VAL A 8 0.77 -6.48 -19.33
C VAL A 8 0.24 -5.78 -18.08
N ARG A 9 -1.07 -5.83 -17.84
CA ARG A 9 -1.69 -5.20 -16.67
C ARG A 9 -1.27 -5.85 -15.36
N GLU A 10 -1.22 -7.18 -15.30
CA GLU A 10 -0.70 -7.93 -14.14
C GLU A 10 0.78 -7.61 -13.93
N ALA A 11 1.55 -7.69 -15.01
CA ALA A 11 2.90 -7.17 -15.20
C ALA A 11 3.18 -5.86 -14.44
N LEU A 12 2.41 -4.85 -14.82
CA LEU A 12 2.55 -3.49 -14.32
C LEU A 12 1.99 -3.34 -12.89
N SER A 13 0.96 -4.09 -12.53
CA SER A 13 0.39 -4.03 -11.18
C SER A 13 1.43 -4.45 -10.13
N ASP A 14 2.20 -5.51 -10.42
CA ASP A 14 3.30 -5.95 -9.55
C ASP A 14 4.46 -4.95 -9.48
N VAL A 15 4.71 -4.20 -10.55
CA VAL A 15 5.77 -3.17 -10.61
C VAL A 15 5.40 -1.92 -9.83
N PHE A 16 4.11 -1.60 -9.72
CA PHE A 16 3.61 -0.40 -9.04
C PHE A 16 3.08 -0.67 -7.62
N GLU A 17 3.30 -1.87 -7.09
CA GLU A 17 3.00 -2.20 -5.70
C GLU A 17 4.24 -2.02 -4.81
N GLU A 18 4.11 -1.21 -3.76
CA GLU A 18 5.17 -1.03 -2.76
C GLU A 18 4.82 -1.85 -1.51
N ARG A 19 5.77 -2.67 -1.04
CA ARG A 19 5.60 -3.50 0.16
C ARG A 19 6.57 -3.04 1.22
N TYR A 20 6.06 -2.88 2.44
CA TYR A 20 6.83 -2.45 3.60
C TYR A 20 6.59 -3.43 4.74
N GLU A 21 7.65 -3.96 5.33
CA GLU A 21 7.55 -4.86 6.49
C GLU A 21 7.32 -4.09 7.80
N VAL A 22 7.79 -2.84 7.86
CA VAL A 22 7.66 -1.97 9.02
C VAL A 22 7.07 -0.63 8.58
N ALA A 23 5.78 -0.44 8.88
CA ALA A 23 5.08 0.80 8.64
C ALA A 23 4.07 1.13 9.76
N VAL A 24 3.79 2.41 9.93
CA VAL A 24 2.68 2.92 10.75
C VAL A 24 1.77 3.76 9.87
N VAL A 25 0.48 3.47 9.90
CA VAL A 25 -0.54 4.13 9.06
C VAL A 25 -1.40 5.02 9.95
N TYR A 26 -1.52 6.30 9.60
CA TYR A 26 -2.24 7.29 10.40
C TYR A 26 -3.45 7.86 9.66
N ALA A 27 -4.52 8.17 10.42
CA ALA A 27 -5.73 8.81 9.90
C ALA A 27 -5.68 10.34 9.92
N ASP A 28 -4.75 10.92 10.68
CA ASP A 28 -4.61 12.36 10.85
C ASP A 28 -3.16 12.81 10.63
N ALA A 29 -2.98 14.14 10.57
CA ALA A 29 -1.70 14.77 10.32
C ALA A 29 -0.77 14.77 11.55
N ASP A 30 -1.36 14.80 12.75
CA ASP A 30 -0.63 14.94 14.02
C ASP A 30 -0.08 13.59 14.51
N GLY A 31 -0.53 12.47 13.92
CA GLY A 31 -0.10 11.11 14.23
C GLY A 31 -0.81 10.51 15.46
N GLU A 32 -1.95 11.08 15.87
CA GLU A 32 -2.65 10.66 17.09
C GLU A 32 -3.51 9.39 16.87
N THR A 33 -4.04 9.20 15.66
CA THR A 33 -4.92 8.08 15.30
C THR A 33 -4.19 7.08 14.42
N VAL A 34 -3.67 6.02 15.04
CA VAL A 34 -3.07 4.87 14.34
C VAL A 34 -4.17 3.94 13.80
N LEU A 35 -4.15 3.69 12.49
CA LEU A 35 -5.02 2.73 11.83
C LEU A 35 -4.42 1.32 11.77
N HIS A 36 -3.10 1.24 11.65
CA HIS A 36 -2.35 -0.02 11.58
C HIS A 36 -0.87 0.20 11.87
N GLU A 37 -0.23 -0.78 12.49
CA GLU A 37 1.22 -0.87 12.68
C GLU A 37 1.70 -2.27 12.24
N GLY A 38 2.78 -2.30 11.46
CA GLY A 38 3.38 -3.52 10.91
C GLY A 38 3.36 -3.56 9.37
N PRO A 39 3.37 -4.76 8.77
CA PRO A 39 3.50 -4.89 7.33
C PRO A 39 2.31 -4.32 6.58
N VAL A 40 2.57 -3.71 5.42
CA VAL A 40 1.55 -3.15 4.53
C VAL A 40 1.94 -3.30 3.06
N ARG A 41 0.93 -3.31 2.18
CA ARG A 41 1.09 -3.23 0.73
C ARG A 41 0.33 -2.03 0.20
N ILE A 42 1.05 -1.10 -0.42
CA ILE A 42 0.46 0.06 -1.10
C ILE A 42 0.25 -0.33 -2.56
N LYS A 43 -1.00 -0.29 -2.99
CA LYS A 43 -1.39 -0.61 -4.36
C LYS A 43 -1.20 0.60 -5.26
N ALA A 44 -1.01 0.36 -6.55
CA ALA A 44 -0.83 1.41 -7.56
C ALA A 44 -1.98 2.46 -7.61
N ASN A 45 -3.17 2.08 -7.12
CA ASN A 45 -4.34 2.96 -7.03
C ASN A 45 -4.48 3.67 -5.66
N GLY A 46 -3.43 3.63 -4.83
CA GLY A 46 -3.36 4.27 -3.52
C GLY A 46 -4.00 3.49 -2.37
N TRP A 47 -4.69 2.38 -2.64
CA TRP A 47 -5.27 1.56 -1.57
C TRP A 47 -4.19 0.86 -0.76
N LEU A 48 -4.44 0.72 0.54
CA LEU A 48 -3.55 0.03 1.46
C LEU A 48 -4.14 -1.32 1.85
N GLU A 49 -3.41 -2.40 1.56
CA GLU A 49 -3.78 -3.76 1.92
C GLU A 49 -2.97 -4.20 3.15
N LEU A 50 -3.69 -4.62 4.19
CA LEU A 50 -3.11 -5.15 5.42
C LEU A 50 -2.91 -6.67 5.32
N PRO A 51 -2.08 -7.31 6.16
CA PRO A 51 -1.84 -8.76 6.14
C PRO A 51 -3.10 -9.60 6.34
N SER A 52 -4.13 -9.03 6.97
CA SER A 52 -5.45 -9.65 7.13
C SER A 52 -6.29 -9.68 5.84
N GLY A 53 -5.83 -9.03 4.77
CA GLY A 53 -6.60 -8.78 3.54
C GLY A 53 -7.56 -7.60 3.64
N ARG A 54 -7.60 -6.90 4.79
CA ARG A 54 -8.37 -5.66 4.94
C ARG A 54 -7.78 -4.57 4.06
N LEU A 55 -8.65 -3.85 3.37
CA LEU A 55 -8.31 -2.68 2.57
C LEU A 55 -8.62 -1.38 3.33
N LEU A 56 -7.66 -0.47 3.38
CA LEU A 56 -7.80 0.90 3.84
C LEU A 56 -7.94 1.84 2.63
N SER A 57 -9.00 2.64 2.64
CA SER A 57 -9.25 3.65 1.61
C SER A 57 -8.13 4.70 1.63
N PRO A 58 -7.66 5.19 0.46
CA PRO A 58 -6.75 6.32 0.39
C PRO A 58 -7.27 7.55 1.16
N GLU A 59 -8.59 7.77 1.16
CA GLU A 59 -9.21 8.90 1.87
C GLU A 59 -9.21 8.75 3.40
N ALA A 60 -9.04 7.52 3.91
CA ALA A 60 -8.95 7.26 5.33
C ALA A 60 -7.51 7.40 5.86
N VAL A 61 -6.51 7.42 4.98
CA VAL A 61 -5.09 7.46 5.33
C VAL A 61 -4.54 8.85 5.05
N HIS A 62 -4.03 9.51 6.07
CA HIS A 62 -3.36 10.80 5.89
C HIS A 62 -1.91 10.61 5.46
N HIS A 63 -1.17 9.75 6.18
CA HIS A 63 0.22 9.45 5.88
C HIS A 63 0.63 8.07 6.38
N VAL A 64 1.76 7.60 5.86
CA VAL A 64 2.39 6.33 6.23
C VAL A 64 3.84 6.61 6.56
N ASP A 65 4.23 6.32 7.80
CA ASP A 65 5.63 6.27 8.18
C ASP A 65 6.15 4.88 7.85
N ARG A 66 7.24 4.81 7.08
CA ARG A 66 7.78 3.55 6.56
C ARG A 66 9.29 3.54 6.62
N VAL A 67 9.85 2.41 7.05
CA VAL A 67 11.29 2.15 6.91
C VAL A 67 11.49 1.51 5.53
N PRO A 68 12.37 2.06 4.67
CA PRO A 68 12.68 1.43 3.39
C PRO A 68 13.15 -0.01 3.60
N THR A 69 12.61 -0.93 2.81
CA THR A 69 13.11 -2.31 2.75
C THR A 69 14.22 -2.32 1.68
N ASP A 70 15.44 -2.69 2.05
CA ASP A 70 16.62 -2.78 1.15
C ASP A 70 16.40 -3.76 -0.02
#